data_AF-A0A671DQI9-F1
#
_entry.id   AF-A0A671DQI9-F1
#
_cell.length_a   1.000
_cell.length_b   1.000
_cell.length_c   1.000
_cell.angle_alpha   90.00
_cell.angle_beta   90.00
_cell.angle_gamma   90.00
#
_symmetry.space_group_name_H-M   'P 1'
#
loop_
_entity.id
_entity.type
_entity.pdbx_description
1 polymer ?
#
loop_
_entity_poly.entity_id
_entity_poly.type
_entity_poly.pdbx_seq_one_letter_code
_entity_poly.pdbx_strand_id
1 'polypeptide(L)' 'AVGVPSGEEQRYTCHVQHEGLPEPLTLRWGGIRGSYVQAACGDSAQGSD' A
#
# COMPACT_ATOMS: atom_id res chain seq x y z
N ALA A 1 5.65 -16.68 4.52
CA ALA A 1 5.88 -16.00 3.22
C ALA A 1 5.21 -16.83 2.14
N VAL A 2 4.54 -16.19 1.17
CA VAL A 2 3.99 -16.88 0.00
C VAL A 2 5.10 -17.03 -1.01
N GLY A 3 5.47 -18.27 -1.36
CA GLY A 3 6.44 -18.54 -2.41
C GLY A 3 5.74 -18.52 -3.77
N VAL A 4 6.27 -17.73 -4.71
CA VAL A 4 5.79 -17.70 -6.09
C VAL A 4 6.92 -18.19 -7.00
N PRO A 5 6.66 -19.13 -7.92
CA PRO A 5 7.68 -19.59 -8.84
C PRO A 5 8.11 -18.48 -9.80
N SER A 6 9.41 -18.44 -10.11
CA SER A 6 10.00 -17.45 -11.02
C SER A 6 9.37 -17.54 -12.42
N GLY A 7 8.82 -16.43 -12.90
CA GLY A 7 8.15 -16.33 -14.21
C GLY A 7 6.63 -16.49 -14.16
N GLU A 8 6.05 -16.79 -12.99
CA GLU A 8 4.60 -16.90 -12.82
C GLU A 8 3.97 -15.70 -12.12
N GLU A 9 4.77 -14.76 -11.62
CA GLU A 9 4.35 -13.67 -10.74
C GLU A 9 3.29 -12.78 -11.36
N GLN A 10 3.32 -12.60 -12.68
CA GLN A 10 2.32 -11.80 -13.40
C GLN A 10 0.92 -12.43 -13.44
N ARG A 11 0.81 -13.73 -13.13
CA ARG A 11 -0.47 -14.44 -12.98
C ARG A 11 -1.04 -14.30 -11.58
N TYR A 12 -0.24 -13.86 -10.63
CA TYR A 12 -0.67 -13.64 -9.26
C TYR A 12 -0.99 -12.18 -9.03
N THR A 13 -2.11 -11.96 -8.35
CA THR A 13 -2.59 -10.63 -7.99
C THR A 13 -2.96 -10.67 -6.52
N CYS A 14 -2.48 -9.68 -5.76
CA CYS A 14 -2.80 -9.55 -4.35
C CYS A 14 -3.98 -8.60 -4.19
N HIS A 15 -5.00 -9.01 -3.44
CA HIS A 15 -6.15 -8.18 -3.09
C HIS A 15 -6.07 -7.83 -1.62
N VAL A 16 -5.92 -6.54 -1.32
CA VAL A 16 -5.84 -6.03 0.05
C VAL A 16 -7.16 -5.37 0.40
N GLN A 17 -7.86 -5.92 1.37
CA GLN A 17 -9.04 -5.31 1.96
C GLN A 17 -8.60 -4.33 3.04
N HIS A 18 -9.12 -3.10 2.98
CA HIS A 18 -8.89 -2.07 3.98
C HIS A 18 -10.25 -1.44 4.29
N GLU A 19 -10.56 -1.26 5.57
CA GLU A 19 -11.90 -0.85 6.03
C GLU A 19 -12.34 0.52 5.48
N GLY A 20 -11.39 1.37 5.10
CA GLY A 20 -11.67 2.68 4.49
C GLY A 20 -11.94 2.65 2.99
N LEU A 21 -11.86 1.49 2.32
CA LEU A 21 -12.09 1.38 0.88
C LEU A 21 -13.37 0.58 0.60
N PRO A 22 -14.27 1.08 -0.27
CA PRO A 22 -15.47 0.35 -0.67
C PRO A 22 -15.15 -0.89 -1.52
N GLU A 23 -13.95 -0.95 -2.13
CA GLU A 23 -13.46 -2.08 -2.92
C GLU A 23 -12.02 -2.47 -2.51
N PRO A 24 -11.62 -3.75 -2.65
CA PRO A 24 -10.25 -4.17 -2.36
C PRO A 24 -9.21 -3.53 -3.29
N LEU A 25 -8.04 -3.21 -2.74
CA LEU A 25 -6.91 -2.74 -3.54
C LEU A 25 -6.23 -3.91 -4.24
N THR A 26 -6.14 -3.81 -5.57
CA THR A 26 -5.53 -4.83 -6.43
C THR A 26 -4.07 -4.49 -6.73
N LEU A 27 -3.14 -5.28 -6.20
CA LEU A 27 -1.70 -5.13 -6.41
C LEU A 27 -1.19 -6.16 -7.42
N ARG A 28 -0.54 -5.67 -8.47
CA ARG A 28 0.15 -6.49 -9.48
C ARG A 28 1.66 -6.42 -9.30
N TRP A 29 2.33 -7.53 -9.61
CA TRP A 29 3.79 -7.62 -9.54
C TRP A 29 4.45 -6.61 -10.49
N GLY A 30 5.35 -5.76 -9.97
CA GLY A 30 6.06 -4.72 -10.73
C GLY A 30 5.32 -3.39 -10.90
N GLY A 31 4.15 -3.20 -10.27
CA GLY A 31 3.27 -2.06 -10.52
C GLY A 31 3.20 -0.96 -9.45
N ILE A 32 3.88 -1.09 -8.31
CA ILE A 32 3.87 -0.01 -7.30
C ILE A 32 5.07 0.89 -7.52
N ARG A 33 4.95 1.78 -8.51
CA ARG A 33 5.76 3.00 -8.56
C ARG A 33 5.00 4.12 -7.82
N GLY A 34 4.61 3.85 -6.58
CA GLY A 34 4.09 4.87 -5.68
C GLY A 34 5.23 5.81 -5.31
N SER A 35 5.15 7.07 -5.74
CA SER A 35 6.03 8.12 -5.21
C SER A 35 5.71 8.25 -3.72
N TYR A 36 6.63 7.85 -2.86
CA TYR A 36 6.55 8.10 -1.43
C TYR A 36 6.51 9.62 -1.23
N VAL A 37 5.31 10.19 -1.14
CA VAL A 37 5.17 11.55 -0.64
C VAL A 37 5.47 11.46 0.85
N GLN A 38 6.69 11.84 1.20
CA GLN A 38 7.14 11.98 2.57
C GLN A 38 6.25 13.04 3.23
N ALA A 39 5.18 12.59 3.88
CA ALA A 39 4.43 13.44 4.79
C ALA A 39 5.33 13.69 6.01
N ALA A 40 6.04 14.82 6.00
CA ALA A 40 6.60 15.35 7.23
C ALA A 40 5.42 15.69 8.14
N CYS A 41 5.37 15.07 9.32
CA CYS A 41 4.45 15.44 10.37
C CYS A 41 4.64 16.93 10.71
N GLY A 42 3.59 17.73 10.53
CA GLY A 42 3.58 19.09 11.04
C GLY A 42 3.39 19.03 12.55
N ASP A 43 4.45 19.32 13.29
CA ASP A 43 4.42 19.57 14.72
C ASP A 43 3.51 20.78 14.96
N SER A 44 2.46 20.61 15.74
CA SER A 44 1.68 21.73 16.27
C SER A 44 1.21 21.34 17.65
N ALA A 45 2.06 21.65 18.63
CA ALA A 45 1.71 21.68 20.03
C ALA A 45 0.44 22.55 20.19
N GLN A 46 -0.70 21.92 20.44
CA GLN A 46 -1.87 22.65 20.92
C GLN A 46 -1.67 22.88 22.41
N GLY A 47 -1.46 24.15 22.75
CA GLY A 47 -1.34 24.63 24.12
C GLY A 47 -2.60 24.28 24.92
N SER A 48 -2.36 23.94 26.18
CA SER A 48 -3.39 23.75 27.20
C SER A 48 -3.88 25.11 27.69
N ASP A 49 -5.20 25.28 27.70
CA ASP A 49 -5.89 26.05 28.74
C ASP A 49 -7.09 25.21 29.20
#